data_AF-A0A931WM28-F1
#
_entry.id   AF-A0A931WM28-F1
#
_cell.length_a   1.000
_cell.length_b   1.000
_cell.length_c   1.000
_cell.angle_alpha   90.00
_cell.angle_beta   90.00
_cell.angle_gamma   90.00
#
_symmetry.space_group_name_H-M   'P 1'
#
loop_
_entity.id
_entity.type
_entity.pdbx_description
1 polymer ?
#
loop_
_entity_poly.entity_id
_entity_poly.type
_entity_poly.pdbx_seq_one_letter_code
_entity_poly.pdbx_strand_id
1 'polypeptide(L)' 'EITDKLVEDAAEVAAEEARPISDIRAGAEYRLDMIRVLCRRGARAALDRAQGKKVEV' A
#
# COMPACT_ATOMS: atom_id res chain seq x y z
N GLU A 1 5.59 4.23 17.88
CA GLU A 1 6.34 4.82 16.76
C GLU A 1 5.91 4.11 15.48
N ILE A 2 5.82 4.83 14.35
CA ILE A 2 5.51 4.20 13.06
C ILE A 2 6.83 3.77 12.42
N THR A 3 7.07 2.47 12.35
CA THR A 3 8.28 1.88 11.78
C THR A 3 8.05 1.41 10.35
N ASP A 4 9.13 1.22 9.60
CA ASP A 4 9.08 0.70 8.23
C ASP A 4 8.43 -0.68 8.16
N LYS A 5 8.79 -1.56 9.10
CA LYS A 5 8.17 -2.87 9.22
C LYS A 5 6.65 -2.79 9.45
N LEU A 6 6.19 -1.85 10.28
CA LEU A 6 4.76 -1.66 10.52
C LEU A 6 4.01 -1.25 9.24
N VAL A 7 4.65 -0.44 8.38
CA VAL A 7 4.09 -0.06 7.08
C VAL A 7 4.03 -1.24 6.10
N GLU A 8 5.06 -2.10 6.10
CA GLU A 8 5.07 -3.34 5.33
C GLU A 8 3.96 -4.29 5.78
N ASP A 9 3.89 -4.58 7.08
CA ASP A 9 2.90 -5.49 7.66
C ASP A 9 1.46 -5.00 7.39
N ALA A 10 1.21 -3.68 7.49
CA ALA A 10 -0.10 -3.09 7.19
C ALA A 10 -0.50 -3.27 5.71
N ALA A 11 0.46 -3.19 4.80
CA ALA A 11 0.20 -3.38 3.38
C ALA A 11 -0.08 -4.84 2.99
N GLU A 12 0.57 -5.79 3.67
CA GLU A 12 0.26 -7.22 3.53
C GLU A 12 -1.17 -7.51 4.02
N VAL A 13 -1.53 -7.04 5.22
CA VAL A 13 -2.91 -7.20 5.74
C VAL A 13 -3.94 -6.59 4.79
N ALA A 14 -3.67 -5.41 4.23
CA ALA A 14 -4.57 -4.78 3.27
C ALA A 14 -4.78 -5.63 2.00
N ALA A 15 -3.74 -6.33 1.54
CA ALA A 15 -3.86 -7.24 0.41
C ALA A 15 -4.59 -8.54 0.78
N GLU A 16 -4.31 -9.12 1.96
CA GLU A 16 -4.97 -10.34 2.44
C GLU A 16 -6.49 -10.17 2.63
N GLU A 17 -6.92 -9.01 3.11
CA GLU A 17 -8.34 -8.70 3.32
C GLU A 17 -9.10 -8.35 2.02
N ALA A 18 -8.37 -8.02 0.96
CA ALA A 18 -8.98 -7.62 -0.30
C ALA A 18 -9.50 -8.82 -1.11
N ARG A 19 -10.63 -8.64 -1.81
CA ARG A 19 -11.19 -9.64 -2.74
C ARG A 19 -11.38 -9.07 -4.16
N PRO A 20 -10.29 -8.82 -4.91
CA PRO A 20 -10.38 -8.27 -6.26
C PRO A 20 -10.89 -9.31 -7.28
N ILE A 21 -11.60 -8.84 -8.30
CA ILE A 21 -11.97 -9.65 -9.47
C ILE A 21 -10.78 -9.83 -10.41
N SER A 22 -10.93 -10.63 -11.47
CA SER A 22 -10.06 -10.66 -12.67
C SER A 22 -10.86 -10.12 -13.87
N ASP A 23 -10.26 -9.29 -14.72
CA ASP A 23 -10.92 -8.70 -15.89
C ASP A 23 -9.90 -8.34 -17.00
N ILE A 24 -10.35 -7.70 -18.08
CA ILE A 24 -9.50 -7.31 -19.22
C ILE A 24 -8.38 -6.32 -18.85
N ARG A 25 -8.47 -5.66 -17.69
CA ARG A 25 -7.50 -4.64 -17.26
C ARG A 25 -6.36 -5.25 -16.46
N ALA A 26 -6.66 -6.25 -15.64
CA ALA A 26 -5.67 -7.01 -14.88
C ALA A 26 -6.26 -8.28 -14.25
N GLY A 27 -5.39 -9.20 -13.83
CA GLY A 27 -5.76 -10.32 -12.96
C GLY A 27 -5.91 -9.91 -11.49
N ALA A 28 -6.64 -10.72 -10.72
CA ALA A 28 -6.80 -10.56 -9.27
C ALA A 28 -5.45 -10.57 -8.54
N GLU A 29 -4.52 -11.45 -8.91
CA GLU A 29 -3.18 -11.55 -8.32
C GLU A 29 -2.38 -10.25 -8.50
N TYR A 30 -2.33 -9.73 -9.72
CA TYR A 30 -1.69 -8.44 -9.99
C TYR A 30 -2.33 -7.31 -9.17
N ARG A 31 -3.65 -7.31 -8.98
CA ARG A 31 -4.33 -6.33 -8.14
C ARG A 31 -3.94 -6.46 -6.67
N LEU A 32 -3.77 -7.68 -6.15
CA LEU A 32 -3.27 -7.91 -4.79
C LEU A 32 -1.85 -7.34 -4.62
N ASP A 33 -0.97 -7.57 -5.59
CA ASP A 33 0.39 -7.00 -5.57
C ASP A 33 0.37 -5.47 -5.63
N MET A 34 -0.51 -4.89 -6.45
CA MET A 34 -0.70 -3.45 -6.50
C MET A 34 -1.26 -2.89 -5.20
N ILE A 35 -2.14 -3.59 -4.50
CA ILE A 35 -2.62 -3.17 -3.19
C ILE A 35 -1.46 -3.08 -2.20
N ARG A 36 -0.58 -4.08 -2.13
CA ARG A 36 0.63 -4.04 -1.28
C ARG A 36 1.48 -2.80 -1.60
N VAL A 37 1.81 -2.62 -2.87
CA VAL A 37 2.68 -1.50 -3.32
C VAL A 37 2.05 -0.14 -3.02
N LEU A 38 0.78 0.05 -3.37
CA LEU A 38 0.09 1.34 -3.21
C LEU A 38 -0.20 1.66 -1.75
N CYS A 39 -0.53 0.65 -0.93
CA CYS A 39 -0.75 0.84 0.50
C CYS A 39 0.54 1.35 1.17
N ARG A 40 1.69 0.71 0.91
CA ARG A 40 2.99 1.19 1.44
C ARG A 40 3.32 2.60 1.00
N ARG A 41 3.20 2.88 -0.30
CA ARG A 41 3.49 4.22 -0.86
C ARG A 41 2.59 5.27 -0.24
N GLY A 42 1.29 4.98 -0.14
CA GLY A 42 0.30 5.88 0.48
C GLY A 42 0.60 6.13 1.95
N ALA A 43 0.88 5.07 2.73
CA ALA A 43 1.20 5.17 4.15
C ALA A 43 2.50 5.96 4.40
N ARG A 44 3.56 5.70 3.62
CA ARG A 44 4.81 6.45 3.69
C ARG A 44 4.58 7.93 3.36
N ALA A 45 3.89 8.21 2.26
CA ALA A 45 3.58 9.58 1.87
C ALA A 45 2.71 10.31 2.89
N ALA A 46 1.80 9.61 3.58
CA ALA A 46 1.01 10.18 4.67
C ALA A 46 1.88 10.49 5.91
N LEU A 47 2.79 9.58 6.27
CA LEU A 47 3.74 9.77 7.36
C LEU A 47 4.68 10.95 7.10
N ASP A 48 5.20 11.07 5.88
CA ASP A 48 6.07 12.17 5.48
C ASP A 48 5.33 13.52 5.58
N ARG A 49 4.07 13.61 5.13
CA ARG A 49 3.24 14.82 5.32
C ARG A 49 3.01 15.14 6.79
N ALA A 50 2.69 14.14 7.60
CA ALA A 50 2.46 14.32 9.04
C ALA A 50 3.72 14.81 9.76
N GLN A 51 4.91 14.47 9.24
CA GLN A 51 6.21 14.91 9.74
C GLN A 51 6.70 16.22 9.09
N GLY A 52 5.91 16.85 8.22
CA GLY A 52 6.29 18.10 7.54
C GLY A 52 7.37 17.93 6.46
N LYS A 53 7.65 16.70 6.01
CA LYS A 53 8.60 16.42 4.93
C LYS A 53 7.95 16.68 3.57
N LYS A 54 8.77 17.04 2.58
CA LYS A 54 8.32 17.05 1.18
C LYS A 54 7.99 15.62 0.75
N VAL A 55 6.80 15.44 0.15
CA VAL A 55 6.44 14.19 -0.51
C VAL A 55 6.84 14.28 -1.97
N GLU A 56 7.71 13.38 -2.41
CA GLU A 56 7.91 13.12 -3.83
C GLU A 56 6.83 12.14 -4.30
N VAL A 57 6.01 12.59 -5.25
CA VAL A 57 4.91 11.83 -5.85
C VAL A 57 5.37 11.24 -7.16
#